data_AF-A0A2D6DXG6-F1
#
_entry.id   AF-A0A2D6DXG6-F1
#
_cell.length_a   1.000
_cell.length_b   1.000
_cell.length_c   1.000
_cell.angle_alpha   90.00
_cell.angle_beta   90.00
_cell.angle_gamma   90.00
#
_symmetry.space_group_name_H-M   'P 1'
#
loop_
_entity.id
_entity.type
_entity.pdbx_description
1 polymer ?
#
loop_
_entity_poly.entity_id
_entity_poly.type
_entity_poly.pdbx_seq_one_letter_code
_entity_poly.pdbx_strand_id
1 'polypeptide(L)'
;MKPLSLLALCATLAVPSHGALIITGVFDGPLPGGDPKGVELFATSAVPDLSNFALGVANNGGGTDGVETILPSQPLAAGSFFFVATEDTDFASWFGIAPDHVGGNGINHNGDDAIELFFDATGSFAGDEAVIDVFGDINTDGTGTAWDTVDGWSYRNNGVLANGGTFDASNWTFSGPNAWDGDDNFDGGSDNGTNLTATPPFPTGTFQIPEPTSTLLGAISLGLLCFLRRRP
;
A
#
# COMPACT_ATOMS: atom_id res chain seq x y z
N MET A 1 -34.05 41.55 -25.51
CA MET A 1 -33.05 40.48 -25.76
C MET A 1 -32.41 40.13 -24.43
N LYS A 2 -32.71 38.95 -23.86
CA LYS A 2 -32.16 38.50 -22.57
C LYS A 2 -30.93 37.62 -22.87
N PRO A 3 -29.76 37.86 -22.25
CA PRO A 3 -28.62 36.98 -22.45
C PRO A 3 -28.88 35.69 -21.66
N LEU A 4 -28.90 34.56 -22.36
CA LEU A 4 -28.85 33.24 -21.73
C LEU A 4 -27.43 33.06 -21.19
N SER A 5 -27.27 33.03 -19.87
CA SER A 5 -26.01 32.68 -19.23
C SER A 5 -25.86 31.16 -19.28
N LEU A 6 -24.91 30.68 -20.07
CA LEU A 6 -24.55 29.27 -20.15
C LEU A 6 -23.65 28.94 -18.94
N LEU A 7 -24.22 28.34 -17.90
CA LEU A 7 -23.45 27.80 -16.79
C LEU A 7 -22.81 26.49 -17.25
N ALA A 8 -21.57 26.54 -17.72
CA ALA A 8 -20.80 25.35 -18.05
C ALA A 8 -20.40 24.64 -16.75
N LEU A 9 -21.15 23.59 -16.38
CA LEU A 9 -20.76 22.65 -15.34
C LEU A 9 -19.60 21.81 -15.88
N CYS A 10 -18.37 22.24 -15.61
CA CYS A 10 -17.18 21.46 -15.90
C CYS A 10 -17.07 20.36 -14.83
N ALA A 11 -17.72 19.22 -15.08
CA ALA A 11 -17.43 18.00 -14.33
C ALA A 11 -16.01 17.57 -14.69
N THR A 12 -15.05 17.81 -13.79
CA THR A 12 -13.73 17.22 -13.87
C THR A 12 -13.90 15.72 -13.66
N LEU A 13 -13.84 14.95 -14.73
CA LEU A 13 -13.62 13.50 -14.64
C LEU A 13 -12.22 13.31 -14.05
N ALA A 14 -12.14 13.10 -12.74
CA ALA A 14 -10.93 12.62 -12.10
C ALA A 14 -10.78 11.16 -12.54
N VAL A 15 -9.95 10.92 -13.57
CA VAL A 15 -9.53 9.57 -13.90
C VAL A 15 -8.55 9.16 -12.80
N PRO A 16 -8.85 8.15 -11.96
CA PRO A 16 -7.89 7.66 -10.99
C PRO A 16 -6.66 7.19 -11.77
N SER A 17 -5.49 7.74 -11.44
CA SER A 17 -4.24 7.31 -12.06
C SER A 17 -3.86 5.93 -11.55
N HIS A 18 -3.26 5.08 -12.40
CA HIS A 18 -2.70 3.78 -11.99
C HIS A 18 -1.77 3.85 -10.76
N GLY A 19 -1.19 5.01 -10.43
CA GLY A 19 -0.37 5.16 -9.22
C GLY A 19 -1.09 5.74 -8.00
N ALA A 20 -2.42 5.86 -8.02
CA ALA A 20 -3.19 6.54 -6.96
C ALA A 20 -3.21 5.77 -5.63
N LEU A 21 -2.94 4.46 -5.66
CA LEU A 21 -2.83 3.58 -4.52
C LEU A 21 -1.56 2.72 -4.68
N ILE A 22 -0.83 2.51 -3.60
CA ILE A 22 0.41 1.72 -3.57
C ILE A 22 0.47 0.83 -2.34
N ILE A 23 1.25 -0.25 -2.40
CA ILE A 23 1.53 -1.12 -1.25
C ILE A 23 2.67 -0.47 -0.45
N THR A 24 2.43 -0.11 0.81
CA THR A 24 3.45 0.48 1.70
C THR A 24 3.93 -0.47 2.78
N GLY A 25 3.19 -1.53 3.09
CA GLY A 25 3.68 -2.57 3.98
C GLY A 25 3.03 -3.93 3.71
N VAL A 26 3.75 -4.99 4.05
CA VAL A 26 3.32 -6.39 4.00
C VAL A 26 3.77 -7.05 5.30
N PHE A 27 2.90 -7.84 5.92
CA PHE A 27 3.17 -8.45 7.23
C PHE A 27 2.56 -9.85 7.34
N ASP A 28 3.27 -10.74 8.03
CA ASP A 28 2.83 -12.08 8.43
C ASP A 28 3.05 -12.20 9.95
N GLY A 29 1.96 -12.22 10.71
CA GLY A 29 1.97 -11.99 12.15
C GLY A 29 2.28 -13.25 12.97
N PRO A 30 2.75 -13.09 14.22
CA PRO A 30 3.18 -14.20 15.05
C PRO A 30 2.06 -14.85 15.86
N LEU A 31 0.83 -14.30 15.85
CA LEU A 31 -0.27 -14.81 16.66
C LEU A 31 -0.68 -16.21 16.18
N PRO A 32 -1.31 -17.04 17.03
CA PRO A 32 -1.63 -18.42 16.69
C PRO A 32 -2.43 -18.54 15.38
N GLY A 33 -1.82 -19.17 14.36
CA GLY A 33 -2.35 -19.18 12.99
C GLY A 33 -1.40 -18.55 11.97
N GLY A 34 -0.39 -17.81 12.44
CA GLY A 34 0.44 -16.93 11.61
C GLY A 34 -0.30 -15.62 11.34
N ASP A 35 -1.10 -15.14 12.29
CA ASP A 35 -1.99 -14.01 12.10
C ASP A 35 -1.48 -12.75 12.85
N PRO A 36 -1.87 -11.54 12.41
CA PRO A 36 -2.58 -11.25 11.17
C PRO A 36 -1.69 -11.32 9.93
N LYS A 37 -2.28 -11.62 8.78
CA LYS A 37 -1.62 -11.53 7.47
C LYS A 37 -2.25 -10.41 6.66
N GLY A 38 -1.45 -9.69 5.88
CA GLY A 38 -2.01 -8.66 5.01
C GLY A 38 -1.06 -7.54 4.62
N VAL A 39 -1.69 -6.44 4.22
CA VAL A 39 -1.00 -5.28 3.65
C VAL A 39 -1.51 -3.95 4.18
N GLU A 40 -0.59 -2.99 4.22
CA GLU A 40 -0.90 -1.56 4.32
C GLU A 40 -0.83 -0.94 2.92
N LEU A 41 -1.89 -0.24 2.52
CA LEU A 41 -1.96 0.53 1.29
C LEU A 41 -1.92 2.04 1.61
N PHE A 42 -1.40 2.83 0.68
CA PHE A 42 -1.37 4.28 0.79
C PHE A 42 -1.89 4.97 -0.47
N ALA A 43 -2.79 5.94 -0.28
CA ALA A 43 -3.35 6.75 -1.36
C ALA A 43 -2.42 7.92 -1.70
N THR A 44 -1.66 7.83 -2.79
CA THR A 44 -0.78 8.92 -3.27
C THR A 44 -1.57 10.11 -3.84
N SER A 45 -2.83 9.86 -4.20
CA SER A 45 -3.81 10.86 -4.64
C SER A 45 -5.21 10.40 -4.22
N ALA A 46 -6.22 11.28 -4.30
CA ALA A 46 -7.57 10.90 -3.90
C ALA A 46 -8.11 9.79 -4.82
N VAL A 47 -8.56 8.69 -4.22
CA VAL A 47 -9.19 7.56 -4.90
C VAL A 47 -10.71 7.72 -4.79
N PRO A 48 -11.43 7.93 -5.92
CA PRO A 48 -12.88 8.10 -5.88
C PRO A 48 -13.64 6.84 -5.47
N ASP A 49 -13.12 5.67 -5.87
CA ASP A 49 -13.72 4.37 -5.57
C ASP A 49 -12.61 3.31 -5.49
N LEU A 50 -12.43 2.72 -4.32
CA LEU A 50 -11.47 1.64 -4.07
C LEU A 50 -11.85 0.35 -4.80
N SER A 51 -13.11 0.13 -5.19
CA SER A 51 -13.50 -1.08 -5.95
C SER A 51 -12.92 -1.16 -7.36
N ASN A 52 -12.22 -0.12 -7.81
CA ASN A 52 -11.37 -0.17 -9.01
C ASN A 52 -10.00 -0.83 -8.76
N PHE A 53 -9.71 -1.22 -7.52
CA PHE A 53 -8.46 -1.85 -7.11
C PHE A 53 -8.73 -3.22 -6.50
N ALA A 54 -7.78 -4.14 -6.70
CA ALA A 54 -7.84 -5.47 -6.13
C ALA A 54 -6.42 -5.95 -5.79
N LEU A 55 -6.34 -6.92 -4.88
CA LEU A 55 -5.10 -7.58 -4.50
C LEU A 55 -5.10 -9.03 -5.00
N GLY A 56 -3.89 -9.57 -5.18
CA GLY A 56 -3.64 -10.99 -5.39
C GLY A 56 -2.30 -11.41 -4.78
N VAL A 57 -2.21 -12.67 -4.40
CA VAL A 57 -1.02 -13.32 -3.86
C VAL A 57 -0.46 -14.26 -4.91
N ALA A 58 0.76 -14.01 -5.37
CA ALA A 58 1.48 -14.90 -6.28
C ALA A 58 2.17 -16.00 -5.47
N ASN A 59 1.50 -17.14 -5.34
CA ASN A 59 1.87 -18.17 -4.39
C ASN A 59 3.18 -18.89 -4.78
N ASN A 60 4.14 -18.94 -3.84
CA ASN A 60 5.35 -19.76 -3.91
C ASN A 60 6.16 -19.57 -5.22
N GLY A 61 6.18 -18.34 -5.77
CA GLY A 61 6.89 -18.03 -7.01
C GLY A 61 6.29 -18.67 -8.27
N GLY A 62 5.01 -19.04 -8.25
CA GLY A 62 4.30 -19.65 -9.38
C GLY A 62 3.98 -18.70 -10.55
N GLY A 63 4.26 -17.41 -10.39
CA GLY A 63 3.72 -16.33 -11.22
C GLY A 63 2.42 -15.76 -10.61
N THR A 64 1.82 -14.79 -11.30
CA THR A 64 0.54 -14.22 -10.89
C THR A 64 -0.57 -15.27 -10.87
N ASP A 65 -1.34 -15.31 -9.77
CA ASP A 65 -2.60 -16.05 -9.68
C ASP A 65 -3.82 -15.16 -10.05
N GLY A 66 -3.55 -13.88 -10.38
CA GLY A 66 -4.54 -12.89 -10.76
C GLY A 66 -5.21 -12.21 -9.55
N VAL A 67 -6.39 -11.66 -9.79
CA VAL A 67 -7.18 -10.94 -8.79
C VAL A 67 -7.83 -11.93 -7.82
N GLU A 68 -7.62 -11.74 -6.52
CA GLU A 68 -8.15 -12.62 -5.47
C GLU A 68 -9.07 -11.90 -4.48
N THR A 69 -8.83 -10.62 -4.19
CA THR A 69 -9.73 -9.81 -3.36
C THR A 69 -9.91 -8.40 -3.92
N ILE A 70 -11.15 -8.05 -4.25
CA ILE A 70 -11.53 -6.71 -4.72
C ILE A 70 -11.79 -5.83 -3.49
N LEU A 71 -11.23 -4.62 -3.49
CA LEU A 71 -11.42 -3.68 -2.38
C LEU A 71 -12.88 -3.16 -2.33
N PRO A 72 -13.38 -2.76 -1.15
CA PRO A 72 -14.77 -2.31 -1.01
C PRO A 72 -15.05 -1.01 -1.76
N SER A 73 -16.29 -0.84 -2.24
CA SER A 73 -16.68 0.41 -2.90
C SER A 73 -16.82 1.55 -1.88
N GLN A 74 -15.78 2.39 -1.82
CA GLN A 74 -15.71 3.60 -1.00
C GLN A 74 -14.59 4.52 -1.49
N PRO A 75 -14.69 5.85 -1.26
CA PRO A 75 -13.59 6.76 -1.55
C PRO A 75 -12.47 6.65 -0.50
N LEU A 76 -11.23 6.93 -0.91
CA LEU A 76 -10.08 7.08 -0.01
C LEU A 76 -9.38 8.41 -0.30
N ALA A 77 -9.14 9.21 0.75
CA ALA A 77 -8.53 10.52 0.59
C ALA A 77 -7.02 10.42 0.29
N ALA A 78 -6.47 11.42 -0.41
CA ALA A 78 -5.03 11.51 -0.62
C ALA A 78 -4.30 11.60 0.73
N GLY A 79 -3.22 10.84 0.88
CA GLY A 79 -2.45 10.75 2.13
C GLY A 79 -3.04 9.81 3.18
N SER A 80 -4.13 9.11 2.88
CA SER A 80 -4.72 8.12 3.79
C SER A 80 -4.10 6.74 3.60
N PHE A 81 -4.03 6.01 4.71
CA PHE A 81 -3.70 4.59 4.74
C PHE A 81 -4.97 3.74 4.70
N PHE A 82 -4.82 2.50 4.23
CA PHE A 82 -5.91 1.53 4.15
C PHE A 82 -5.34 0.12 4.39
N PHE A 83 -5.84 -0.57 5.41
CA PHE A 83 -5.38 -1.90 5.78
C PHE A 83 -6.29 -2.99 5.21
N VAL A 84 -5.69 -4.00 4.59
CA VAL A 84 -6.36 -5.22 4.15
C VAL A 84 -5.73 -6.39 4.87
N ALA A 85 -6.54 -7.18 5.58
CA ALA A 85 -6.06 -8.31 6.37
C ALA A 85 -6.90 -9.57 6.16
N THR A 86 -6.37 -10.72 6.58
CA THR A 86 -7.07 -12.02 6.54
C THR A 86 -8.26 -12.08 7.49
N GLU A 87 -8.17 -11.44 8.67
CA GLU A 87 -9.22 -11.43 9.70
C GLU A 87 -9.24 -10.14 10.53
N ASP A 88 -10.34 -9.93 11.25
CA ASP A 88 -10.55 -8.75 12.09
C ASP A 88 -9.97 -8.92 13.51
N THR A 89 -10.18 -10.09 14.12
CA THR A 89 -9.90 -10.32 15.54
C THR A 89 -8.40 -10.23 15.87
N ASP A 90 -7.58 -11.00 15.17
CA ASP A 90 -6.14 -11.07 15.45
C ASP A 90 -5.41 -9.83 14.93
N PHE A 91 -5.88 -9.26 13.82
CA PHE A 91 -5.45 -7.92 13.40
C PHE A 91 -5.71 -6.85 14.47
N ALA A 92 -6.91 -6.82 15.05
CA ALA A 92 -7.24 -5.89 16.13
C ALA A 92 -6.46 -6.15 17.41
N SER A 93 -6.14 -7.41 17.72
CA SER A 93 -5.23 -7.76 18.82
C SER A 93 -3.83 -7.19 18.57
N TRP A 94 -3.29 -7.44 17.38
CA TRP A 94 -1.92 -7.08 17.03
C TRP A 94 -1.71 -5.57 16.87
N PHE A 95 -2.55 -4.90 16.08
CA PHE A 95 -2.40 -3.48 15.74
C PHE A 95 -3.23 -2.54 16.63
N GLY A 96 -4.16 -3.06 17.44
CA GLY A 96 -5.02 -2.25 18.32
C GLY A 96 -6.15 -1.50 17.60
N ILE A 97 -6.36 -1.77 16.30
CA ILE A 97 -7.41 -1.22 15.44
C ILE A 97 -7.96 -2.31 14.54
N ALA A 98 -9.20 -2.21 14.09
CA ALA A 98 -9.74 -3.11 13.05
C ALA A 98 -9.10 -2.80 11.68
N PRO A 99 -8.97 -3.80 10.77
CA PRO A 99 -8.57 -3.52 9.40
C PRO A 99 -9.68 -2.77 8.66
N ASP A 100 -9.32 -2.03 7.62
CA ASP A 100 -10.31 -1.32 6.80
C ASP A 100 -11.08 -2.26 5.85
N HIS A 101 -10.48 -3.42 5.52
CA HIS A 101 -11.11 -4.50 4.76
C HIS A 101 -10.59 -5.88 5.20
N VAL A 102 -11.51 -6.83 5.33
CA VAL A 102 -11.17 -8.25 5.56
C VAL A 102 -11.18 -8.97 4.22
N GLY A 103 -10.00 -9.22 3.67
CA GLY A 103 -9.80 -9.91 2.40
C GLY A 103 -9.87 -11.44 2.50
N GLY A 104 -9.74 -12.00 3.71
CA GLY A 104 -9.75 -13.44 3.93
C GLY A 104 -8.66 -14.15 3.11
N ASN A 105 -8.99 -15.30 2.54
CA ASN A 105 -8.05 -16.09 1.75
C ASN A 105 -7.43 -15.34 0.56
N GLY A 106 -8.06 -14.27 0.04
CA GLY A 106 -7.51 -13.51 -1.10
C GLY A 106 -6.36 -12.58 -0.73
N ILE A 107 -5.95 -12.53 0.53
CA ILE A 107 -4.69 -11.89 0.97
C ILE A 107 -3.90 -12.80 1.93
N ASN A 108 -4.20 -14.09 1.94
CA ASN A 108 -3.54 -15.05 2.80
C ASN A 108 -2.23 -15.52 2.18
N HIS A 109 -1.12 -15.34 2.89
CA HIS A 109 0.24 -15.71 2.49
C HIS A 109 1.02 -16.24 3.68
N ASN A 110 2.17 -16.89 3.46
CA ASN A 110 3.03 -17.40 4.56
C ASN A 110 4.43 -16.78 4.59
N GLY A 111 4.52 -15.55 4.10
CA GLY A 111 5.68 -14.67 4.26
C GLY A 111 6.65 -14.68 3.09
N ASP A 112 6.56 -15.69 2.23
CA ASP A 112 7.42 -15.90 1.06
C ASP A 112 6.69 -15.71 -0.28
N ASP A 113 5.47 -15.17 -0.25
CA ASP A 113 4.65 -14.91 -1.43
C ASP A 113 4.68 -13.43 -1.84
N ALA A 114 4.71 -13.18 -3.15
CA ALA A 114 4.63 -11.81 -3.67
C ALA A 114 3.17 -11.32 -3.65
N ILE A 115 2.97 -10.03 -3.40
CA ILE A 115 1.66 -9.38 -3.37
C ILE A 115 1.53 -8.40 -4.53
N GLU A 116 0.49 -8.56 -5.33
CA GLU A 116 0.18 -7.73 -6.49
C GLU A 116 -1.00 -6.81 -6.20
N LEU A 117 -0.90 -5.55 -6.63
CA LEU A 117 -2.00 -4.59 -6.65
C LEU A 117 -2.44 -4.38 -8.10
N PHE A 118 -3.71 -4.64 -8.35
CA PHE A 118 -4.36 -4.51 -9.65
C PHE A 118 -5.21 -3.26 -9.71
N PHE A 119 -5.39 -2.74 -10.93
CA PHE A 119 -6.33 -1.67 -11.23
C PHE A 119 -7.17 -2.01 -12.46
N ASP A 120 -8.48 -1.81 -12.33
CA ASP A 120 -9.44 -1.80 -13.42
C ASP A 120 -10.40 -0.62 -13.22
N ALA A 121 -10.41 0.32 -14.16
CA ALA A 121 -11.26 1.51 -14.09
C ALA A 121 -12.77 1.20 -14.12
N THR A 122 -13.16 -0.02 -14.50
CA THR A 122 -14.54 -0.50 -14.47
C THR A 122 -14.89 -1.23 -13.18
N GLY A 123 -13.89 -1.62 -12.37
CA GLY A 123 -14.05 -2.46 -11.18
C GLY A 123 -14.57 -3.87 -11.47
N SER A 124 -14.53 -4.33 -12.73
CA SER A 124 -15.11 -5.63 -13.12
C SER A 124 -14.11 -6.78 -13.07
N PHE A 125 -12.80 -6.48 -13.17
CA PHE A 125 -11.69 -7.45 -13.17
C PHE A 125 -11.96 -8.64 -14.10
N ALA A 126 -12.34 -8.31 -15.34
CA ALA A 126 -12.78 -9.27 -16.35
C ALA A 126 -11.68 -9.62 -17.37
N GLY A 127 -10.40 -9.41 -17.03
CA GLY A 127 -9.23 -9.68 -17.86
C GLY A 127 -8.56 -8.46 -18.51
N ASP A 128 -9.04 -7.26 -18.20
CA ASP A 128 -8.47 -5.97 -18.66
C ASP A 128 -7.68 -5.25 -17.54
N GLU A 129 -7.60 -5.85 -16.35
CA GLU A 129 -6.86 -5.30 -15.22
C GLU A 129 -5.36 -5.21 -15.48
N ALA A 130 -4.75 -4.17 -14.92
CA ALA A 130 -3.31 -3.97 -14.97
C ALA A 130 -2.71 -4.14 -13.58
N VAL A 131 -1.57 -4.82 -13.49
CA VAL A 131 -0.72 -4.77 -12.29
C VAL A 131 -0.08 -3.38 -12.21
N ILE A 132 -0.35 -2.67 -11.12
CA ILE A 132 0.13 -1.31 -10.91
C ILE A 132 1.26 -1.22 -9.89
N ASP A 133 1.35 -2.18 -8.98
CA ASP A 133 2.36 -2.24 -7.94
C ASP A 133 2.55 -3.70 -7.48
N VAL A 134 3.75 -4.05 -7.06
CA VAL A 134 4.05 -5.37 -6.53
C VAL A 134 5.04 -5.30 -5.36
N PHE A 135 4.86 -6.16 -4.37
CA PHE A 135 5.86 -6.49 -3.37
C PHE A 135 6.32 -7.94 -3.58
N GLY A 136 7.63 -8.21 -3.57
CA GLY A 136 8.18 -9.53 -3.89
C GLY A 136 8.29 -9.82 -5.39
N ASP A 137 9.02 -10.87 -5.76
CA ASP A 137 9.11 -11.34 -7.16
C ASP A 137 8.13 -12.48 -7.37
N ILE A 138 7.12 -12.27 -8.22
CA ILE A 138 6.04 -13.22 -8.49
C ILE A 138 6.54 -14.59 -9.02
N ASN A 139 7.77 -14.68 -9.55
CA ASN A 139 8.33 -15.92 -10.10
C ASN A 139 9.37 -16.56 -9.17
N THR A 140 9.49 -16.08 -7.93
CA THR A 140 10.47 -16.54 -6.96
C THR A 140 9.77 -16.86 -5.64
N ASP A 141 9.98 -18.07 -5.12
CA ASP A 141 9.70 -18.41 -3.73
C ASP A 141 10.59 -17.54 -2.82
N GLY A 142 9.94 -16.73 -1.97
CA GLY A 142 10.58 -15.76 -1.10
C GLY A 142 11.34 -16.34 0.09
N THR A 143 11.24 -17.65 0.36
CA THR A 143 11.84 -18.29 1.54
C THR A 143 13.33 -17.96 1.65
N GLY A 144 13.74 -17.35 2.76
CA GLY A 144 15.13 -16.99 3.04
C GLY A 144 15.69 -15.86 2.16
N THR A 145 14.86 -15.20 1.36
CA THR A 145 15.23 -13.96 0.66
C THR A 145 15.17 -12.77 1.63
N ALA A 146 15.61 -11.60 1.18
CA ALA A 146 15.53 -10.39 2.00
C ALA A 146 14.08 -9.92 2.26
N TRP A 147 13.13 -10.32 1.40
CA TRP A 147 11.73 -9.89 1.46
C TRP A 147 10.81 -10.93 2.12
N ASP A 148 11.39 -12.02 2.64
CA ASP A 148 10.69 -12.99 3.48
C ASP A 148 10.15 -12.29 4.74
N THR A 149 8.82 -12.27 4.88
CA THR A 149 8.11 -11.65 6.00
C THR A 149 7.57 -12.65 7.01
N VAL A 150 7.91 -13.94 6.95
CA VAL A 150 7.39 -14.92 7.94
C VAL A 150 7.66 -14.41 9.37
N ASP A 151 6.60 -14.35 10.18
CA ASP A 151 6.62 -13.79 11.54
C ASP A 151 7.38 -12.44 11.58
N GLY A 152 6.98 -11.52 10.69
CA GLY A 152 7.71 -10.29 10.41
C GLY A 152 7.01 -9.38 9.39
N TRP A 153 7.76 -8.44 8.83
CA TRP A 153 7.24 -7.42 7.95
C TRP A 153 8.25 -6.81 6.97
N SER A 154 7.68 -6.22 5.93
CA SER A 154 8.37 -5.35 4.98
C SER A 154 7.66 -4.00 4.88
N TYR A 155 8.43 -2.93 4.74
CA TYR A 155 7.90 -1.58 4.63
C TYR A 155 8.58 -0.76 3.53
N ARG A 156 7.79 -0.06 2.73
CA ARG A 156 8.28 0.73 1.60
C ARG A 156 9.02 1.96 2.10
N ASN A 157 10.16 2.26 1.47
CA ASN A 157 10.94 3.45 1.75
C ASN A 157 10.19 4.71 1.30
N ASN A 158 10.21 5.75 2.14
CA ASN A 158 9.52 7.02 1.87
C ASN A 158 9.86 7.60 0.49
N GLY A 159 8.84 8.11 -0.20
CA GLY A 159 8.95 8.74 -1.51
C GLY A 159 9.09 7.77 -2.70
N VAL A 160 9.20 6.46 -2.46
CA VAL A 160 9.11 5.47 -3.55
C VAL A 160 7.66 5.31 -3.99
N LEU A 161 7.39 5.52 -5.27
CA LEU A 161 6.05 5.39 -5.86
C LEU A 161 5.83 3.99 -6.47
N ALA A 162 4.63 3.75 -6.99
CA ALA A 162 4.23 2.49 -7.62
C ALA A 162 5.27 1.99 -8.63
N ASN A 163 5.57 0.69 -8.62
CA ASN A 163 6.64 0.10 -9.43
C ASN A 163 6.17 -0.58 -10.72
N GLY A 164 4.86 -0.53 -11.04
CA GLY A 164 4.31 -1.06 -12.29
C GLY A 164 4.54 -2.57 -12.47
N GLY A 165 4.56 -3.33 -11.37
CA GLY A 165 4.74 -4.78 -11.40
C GLY A 165 6.20 -5.24 -11.47
N THR A 166 7.18 -4.36 -11.25
CA THR A 166 8.60 -4.75 -11.17
C THR A 166 9.15 -4.51 -9.78
N PHE A 167 9.41 -5.58 -9.05
CA PHE A 167 9.96 -5.50 -7.69
C PHE A 167 11.44 -5.10 -7.68
N ASP A 168 11.79 -4.25 -6.72
CA ASP A 168 13.17 -3.85 -6.41
C ASP A 168 13.30 -3.79 -4.89
N ALA A 169 14.04 -4.73 -4.31
CA ALA A 169 14.24 -4.83 -2.87
C ALA A 169 14.91 -3.59 -2.25
N SER A 170 15.64 -2.78 -3.03
CA SER A 170 16.26 -1.54 -2.52
C SER A 170 15.24 -0.45 -2.16
N ASN A 171 14.00 -0.61 -2.61
CA ASN A 171 12.88 0.28 -2.28
C ASN A 171 12.21 -0.03 -0.94
N TRP A 172 12.70 -1.02 -0.19
CA TRP A 172 12.06 -1.51 1.01
C TRP A 172 13.04 -1.60 2.19
N THR A 173 12.47 -1.56 3.38
CA THR A 173 13.08 -1.90 4.66
C THR A 173 12.42 -3.18 5.17
N PHE A 174 13.23 -4.10 5.68
CA PHE A 174 12.79 -5.44 6.07
C PHE A 174 13.07 -5.66 7.56
N SER A 175 12.13 -6.26 8.28
CA SER A 175 12.41 -6.78 9.63
C SER A 175 13.35 -8.00 9.58
N GLY A 176 13.28 -8.74 8.48
CA GLY A 176 13.78 -10.10 8.36
C GLY A 176 12.77 -11.14 8.89
N PRO A 177 12.93 -12.41 8.50
CA PRO A 177 12.05 -13.49 8.93
C PRO A 177 12.23 -13.79 10.42
N ASN A 178 11.16 -14.21 11.09
CA ASN A 178 11.10 -14.55 12.52
C ASN A 178 11.46 -13.36 13.43
N ALA A 179 11.24 -12.13 12.95
CA ALA A 179 11.54 -10.92 13.70
C ALA A 179 10.55 -10.68 14.86
N TRP A 180 9.37 -11.30 14.79
CA TRP A 180 8.33 -11.28 15.80
C TRP A 180 8.22 -12.59 16.60
N ASP A 181 9.23 -13.47 16.51
CA ASP A 181 9.28 -14.70 17.31
C ASP A 181 9.19 -14.40 18.80
N GLY A 182 8.18 -14.99 19.44
CA GLY A 182 7.91 -14.83 20.86
C GLY A 182 7.07 -13.60 21.21
N ASP A 183 6.48 -12.92 20.23
CA ASP A 183 5.41 -11.93 20.41
C ASP A 183 4.01 -12.54 20.11
N ASP A 184 3.82 -13.84 20.33
CA ASP A 184 2.65 -14.62 19.92
C ASP A 184 1.45 -14.56 20.91
N ASN A 185 1.59 -13.83 22.02
CA ASN A 185 0.60 -13.77 23.11
C ASN A 185 0.31 -15.15 23.73
N PHE A 186 1.21 -16.11 23.57
CA PHE A 186 1.03 -17.49 24.00
C PHE A 186 1.97 -17.84 25.16
N ASP A 187 1.58 -18.84 25.95
CA ASP A 187 2.38 -19.41 27.06
C ASP A 187 2.73 -18.49 28.26
N GLY A 188 2.05 -17.35 28.43
CA GLY A 188 2.21 -16.52 29.64
C GLY A 188 3.60 -15.91 29.78
N GLY A 189 4.28 -15.70 28.65
CA GLY A 189 5.48 -14.89 28.52
C GLY A 189 5.26 -13.43 28.92
N SER A 190 6.32 -12.63 28.85
CA SER A 190 6.24 -11.18 29.06
C SER A 190 5.85 -10.41 27.80
N ASP A 191 5.63 -11.10 26.71
CA ASP A 191 5.16 -10.52 25.46
C ASP A 191 3.67 -10.16 25.59
N ASN A 192 3.24 -9.22 24.76
CA ASN A 192 1.92 -8.63 24.91
C ASN A 192 1.02 -8.91 23.71
N GLY A 193 1.48 -9.68 22.72
CA GLY A 193 0.71 -9.98 21.52
C GLY A 193 0.39 -8.76 20.67
N THR A 194 1.25 -7.75 20.68
CA THR A 194 0.98 -6.46 20.02
C THR A 194 2.19 -5.92 19.27
N ASN A 195 1.92 -5.30 18.12
CA ASN A 195 2.90 -4.55 17.35
C ASN A 195 3.60 -3.45 18.16
N LEU A 196 2.90 -2.83 19.14
CA LEU A 196 3.45 -1.74 19.96
C LEU A 196 4.67 -2.17 20.80
N THR A 197 4.72 -3.45 21.20
CA THR A 197 5.80 -4.00 22.02
C THR A 197 6.79 -4.85 21.23
N ALA A 198 6.45 -5.20 19.99
CA ALA A 198 7.28 -5.99 19.11
C ALA A 198 8.59 -5.26 18.76
N THR A 199 9.66 -6.03 18.53
CA THR A 199 10.99 -5.47 18.22
C THR A 199 11.62 -6.17 17.01
N PRO A 200 11.68 -5.53 15.82
CA PRO A 200 11.21 -4.18 15.52
C PRO A 200 9.68 -4.13 15.26
N PRO A 201 9.00 -3.04 15.63
CA PRO A 201 7.59 -2.87 15.33
C PRO A 201 7.37 -2.57 13.84
N PHE A 202 6.26 -3.04 13.28
CA PHE A 202 5.76 -2.58 11.99
C PHE A 202 5.48 -1.08 12.08
N PRO A 203 5.99 -0.26 11.14
CA PRO A 203 5.90 1.19 11.22
C PRO A 203 4.55 1.68 10.65
N THR A 204 3.46 1.31 11.33
CA THR A 204 2.07 1.58 10.96
C THR A 204 1.82 3.04 10.59
N GLY A 205 1.37 3.29 9.36
CA GLY A 205 0.91 4.58 8.88
C GLY A 205 2.01 5.64 8.82
N THR A 206 3.27 5.24 8.57
CA THR A 206 4.42 6.15 8.61
C THR A 206 4.99 6.53 7.25
N PHE A 207 4.53 5.89 6.15
CA PHE A 207 4.96 6.23 4.80
C PHE A 207 4.68 7.71 4.49
N GLN A 208 5.65 8.36 3.86
CA GLN A 208 5.55 9.76 3.46
C GLN A 208 6.04 9.94 2.04
N ILE A 209 5.33 10.79 1.29
CA ILE A 209 5.85 11.40 0.07
C ILE A 209 6.47 12.73 0.51
N PRO A 210 7.81 12.91 0.41
CA PRO A 210 8.42 14.18 0.74
C PRO A 210 7.85 15.29 -0.16
N GLU A 211 7.34 16.37 0.45
CA GLU A 211 6.93 17.55 -0.30
C GLU A 211 8.11 18.09 -1.13
N PRO A 212 7.89 18.54 -2.37
CA PRO A 212 8.94 19.19 -3.14
C PRO A 212 9.41 20.41 -2.33
N THR A 213 10.67 20.39 -1.91
CA THR A 213 11.24 21.46 -1.08
C THR A 213 11.03 22.81 -1.78
N SER A 214 10.46 23.76 -1.06
CA SER A 214 10.00 25.07 -1.58
C SER A 214 11.14 25.94 -2.13
N THR A 215 12.39 25.50 -2.01
CA THR A 215 13.58 26.10 -2.62
C THR A 215 13.51 26.14 -4.15
N LEU A 216 12.79 25.20 -4.78
CA LEU A 216 12.60 25.19 -6.24
C LEU A 216 11.55 26.21 -6.72
N LEU A 217 10.47 26.45 -5.95
CA LEU A 217 9.47 27.49 -6.27
C LEU A 217 10.00 28.92 -6.04
N GLY A 218 10.92 29.10 -5.08
CA GLY A 218 11.62 30.37 -4.87
C GLY A 218 12.53 30.78 -6.05
N ALA A 219 13.12 29.80 -6.75
CA ALA A 219 13.99 30.06 -7.89
C ALA A 219 13.22 30.49 -9.15
N ILE A 220 12.01 29.95 -9.37
CA ILE A 220 11.15 30.33 -10.49
C ILE A 220 10.59 31.76 -10.30
N SER A 221 10.24 32.10 -9.06
CA SER A 221 9.70 33.43 -8.72
C SER A 221 10.77 34.54 -8.79
N LEU A 222 12.02 34.30 -8.36
CA LEU A 222 13.11 35.27 -8.48
C LEU A 222 13.64 35.42 -9.92
N GLY A 223 13.62 34.34 -10.71
CA GLY A 223 13.98 34.38 -12.13
C GLY A 223 13.05 35.29 -12.95
N LEU A 224 11.73 35.23 -12.70
CA LEU A 224 10.75 36.05 -13.41
C LEU A 224 10.85 37.55 -13.06
N LEU A 225 11.20 37.87 -11.80
CA LEU A 225 11.37 39.26 -11.33
C LEU A 225 12.64 39.93 -11.90
N CYS A 226 13.69 39.16 -12.20
CA CYS A 226 14.92 39.68 -12.82
C CYS A 226 14.77 39.99 -14.32
N PHE A 227 13.87 39.32 -15.03
CA PHE A 227 13.60 39.60 -16.46
C PHE A 227 12.67 40.80 -16.68
N LEU A 228 11.85 41.18 -15.69
CA LEU A 228 10.92 42.31 -15.81
C LEU A 228 11.51 43.67 -15.44
N ARG A 229 12.78 43.73 -14.97
CA ARG A 229 13.43 44.98 -14.52
C ARG A 229 14.47 45.56 -15.47
N ARG A 230 14.70 44.99 -16.65
CA ARG A 230 15.61 45.55 -17.67
C ARG A 230 14.84 46.06 -18.91
N ARG A 231 14.14 47.19 -18.75
CA ARG A 231 13.89 48.20 -19.80
C ARG A 231 13.85 49.56 -19.10
N PRO A 232 14.76 50.48 -19.43
CA PRO A 232 14.54 51.40 -20.55
C PRO A 232 15.58 51.28 -21.67
#